data_AF-A0A1T4QRD7-F1
#
_entry.id   AF-A0A1T4QRD7-F1
#
_cell.length_a   1.000
_cell.length_b   1.000
_cell.length_c   1.000
_cell.angle_alpha   90.00
_cell.angle_beta   90.00
_cell.angle_gamma   90.00
#
_symmetry.space_group_name_H-M   'P 1'
#
loop_
_entity.id
_entity.type
_entity.pdbx_description
1 polymer ?
#
loop_
_entity_poly.entity_id
_entity_poly.type
_entity_poly.pdbx_seq_one_letter_code
_entity_poly.pdbx_strand_id
1 'polypeptide(L)'
;MLKHTPTILLLALAILHSPFFIPHSACAAGKLPDTGQTKCYQAVSPYAEIPCAGTGQDGAYSINPMSFTDNGNGTITDNNTGLVWQKCSMGQNSTDCSGTAATYNWYQATGTYDASYNASSVNVCGSLSLAGTGWRLPSKKELVGIVDYSIPYPGPTIPQAIFPGTVSSSYWSSTTNAYNTSYAWHVYFLAGDVVFTIADEDFDILKSNTYYVRCVRGGQ
;
A
#
# COMPACT_ATOMS: atom_id res chain seq x y z
N MET A 1 -86.66 7.07 7.90
CA MET A 1 -85.66 6.76 6.85
C MET A 1 -84.64 7.89 6.79
N LEU A 2 -83.41 7.56 6.38
CA LEU A 2 -82.19 8.38 6.25
C LEU A 2 -81.39 8.68 7.54
N LYS A 3 -80.42 7.80 7.81
CA LYS A 3 -79.21 8.10 8.60
C LYS A 3 -78.26 8.93 7.71
N HIS A 4 -77.72 10.03 8.21
CA HIS A 4 -76.62 10.76 7.57
C HIS A 4 -75.29 10.28 8.17
N THR A 5 -74.44 9.71 7.33
CA THR A 5 -73.03 9.42 7.64
C THR A 5 -72.14 10.54 7.08
N PRO A 6 -71.13 11.03 7.82
CA PRO A 6 -70.21 12.02 7.28
C PRO A 6 -69.12 11.32 6.45
N THR A 7 -68.90 11.81 5.24
CA THR A 7 -67.82 11.39 4.34
C THR A 7 -66.51 12.00 4.81
N ILE A 8 -65.55 11.17 5.25
CA ILE A 8 -64.19 11.59 5.58
C ILE A 8 -63.39 11.66 4.27
N LEU A 9 -62.94 12.86 3.91
CA LEU A 9 -62.06 13.10 2.76
C LEU A 9 -60.60 12.82 3.19
N LEU A 10 -60.06 11.67 2.77
CA LEU A 10 -58.65 11.32 2.94
C LEU A 10 -57.79 12.09 1.92
N LEU A 11 -57.01 13.07 2.37
CA LEU A 11 -55.93 13.66 1.58
C LEU A 11 -54.75 12.68 1.53
N ALA A 12 -54.47 12.13 0.34
CA ALA A 12 -53.25 11.35 0.10
C ALA A 12 -52.06 12.30 -0.08
N LEU A 13 -51.12 12.28 0.87
CA LEU A 13 -49.85 13.01 0.78
C LEU A 13 -48.88 12.18 -0.08
N ALA A 14 -48.62 12.61 -1.32
CA ALA A 14 -47.64 11.97 -2.19
C ALA A 14 -46.21 12.35 -1.77
N ILE A 15 -45.49 11.41 -1.16
CA ILE A 15 -44.05 11.57 -0.84
C ILE A 15 -43.26 11.37 -2.14
N LEU A 16 -42.84 12.47 -2.77
CA LEU A 16 -41.87 12.46 -3.87
C LEU A 16 -40.51 11.99 -3.33
N HIS A 17 -40.16 10.74 -3.60
CA HIS A 17 -38.83 10.20 -3.33
C HIS A 17 -37.87 10.74 -4.40
N SER A 18 -37.12 11.78 -4.05
CA SER A 18 -36.00 12.24 -4.87
C SER A 18 -34.96 11.13 -4.96
N PRO A 19 -34.53 10.68 -6.15
CA PRO A 19 -33.42 9.75 -6.25
C PRO A 19 -32.16 10.42 -5.73
N PHE A 20 -31.67 9.96 -4.59
CA PHE A 20 -30.34 10.29 -4.09
C PHE A 20 -29.33 9.72 -5.09
N PHE A 21 -28.83 10.56 -5.98
CA PHE A 21 -27.66 10.23 -6.79
C PHE A 21 -26.47 10.19 -5.85
N ILE A 22 -26.09 8.99 -5.40
CA ILE A 22 -24.76 8.75 -4.85
C ILE A 22 -23.81 8.81 -6.05
N PRO A 23 -22.91 9.81 -6.15
CA PRO A 23 -21.87 9.76 -7.15
C PRO A 23 -21.03 8.53 -6.84
N HIS A 24 -21.11 7.53 -7.70
CA HIS A 24 -20.18 6.43 -7.66
C HIS A 24 -18.83 7.04 -8.02
N SER A 25 -17.93 7.08 -7.05
CA SER A 25 -16.55 7.44 -7.31
C SER A 25 -16.05 6.45 -8.36
N ALA A 26 -15.79 6.94 -9.56
CA ALA A 26 -15.20 6.12 -10.60
C ALA A 26 -13.87 5.59 -10.04
N CYS A 27 -13.76 4.27 -9.87
CA CYS A 27 -12.49 3.63 -9.62
C CYS A 27 -11.61 3.89 -10.84
N ALA A 28 -10.76 4.91 -10.76
CA ALA A 28 -9.73 5.13 -11.75
C ALA A 28 -8.79 3.91 -11.69
N ALA A 29 -8.72 3.15 -12.77
CA ALA A 29 -7.70 2.12 -12.92
C ALA A 29 -6.33 2.80 -12.89
N GLY A 30 -5.60 2.64 -11.79
CA GLY A 30 -4.27 3.21 -11.61
C GLY A 30 -3.30 2.71 -12.67
N LYS A 31 -2.39 3.58 -13.11
CA LYS A 31 -1.26 3.24 -13.98
C LYS A 31 -0.20 2.49 -13.19
N LEU A 32 0.54 1.61 -13.85
CA LEU A 32 1.70 0.95 -13.25
C LEU A 32 2.89 1.94 -13.24
N PRO A 33 3.47 2.28 -12.07
CA PRO A 33 4.67 3.11 -12.00
C PRO A 33 5.88 2.43 -12.66
N ASP A 34 6.74 3.22 -13.28
CA ASP A 34 8.07 2.79 -13.74
C ASP A 34 8.96 2.49 -12.51
N THR A 35 10.00 1.67 -12.71
CA THR A 35 10.91 1.18 -11.65
C THR A 35 11.85 2.26 -11.08
N GLY A 36 11.82 3.48 -11.62
CA GLY A 36 12.79 4.54 -11.34
C GLY A 36 14.11 4.41 -12.10
N GLN A 37 14.39 3.24 -12.66
CA GLN A 37 15.61 2.99 -13.42
C GLN A 37 15.65 3.83 -14.69
N THR A 38 16.74 4.56 -14.88
CA THR A 38 16.98 5.43 -16.06
C THR A 38 18.27 5.08 -16.81
N LYS A 39 19.02 4.11 -16.31
CA LYS A 39 20.29 3.64 -16.88
C LYS A 39 20.14 2.24 -17.45
N CYS A 40 20.94 1.91 -18.44
CA CYS A 40 21.00 0.59 -19.04
C CYS A 40 22.40 0.01 -18.90
N TYR A 41 22.50 -1.31 -18.80
CA TYR A 41 23.76 -2.01 -18.56
C TYR A 41 23.96 -3.12 -19.57
N GLN A 42 25.22 -3.41 -19.91
CA GLN A 42 25.54 -4.60 -20.70
C GLN A 42 25.27 -5.89 -19.89
N ALA A 43 24.85 -6.96 -20.55
CA ALA A 43 24.53 -8.24 -19.91
C ALA A 43 25.77 -9.09 -19.56
N VAL A 44 26.99 -8.55 -19.75
CA VAL A 44 28.25 -9.26 -19.52
C VAL A 44 29.15 -8.46 -18.58
N SER A 45 29.89 -9.17 -17.73
CA SER A 45 30.88 -8.54 -16.82
C SER A 45 31.89 -7.71 -17.61
N PRO A 46 32.17 -6.44 -17.23
CA PRO A 46 31.93 -5.85 -15.91
C PRO A 46 30.58 -5.10 -15.72
N TYR A 47 29.51 -5.46 -16.45
CA TYR A 47 28.16 -4.88 -16.33
C TYR A 47 28.13 -3.34 -16.39
N ALA A 48 29.00 -2.74 -17.21
CA ALA A 48 29.09 -1.29 -17.33
C ALA A 48 27.84 -0.64 -17.93
N GLU A 49 27.62 0.64 -17.59
CA GLU A 49 26.55 1.48 -18.14
C GLU A 49 26.72 1.65 -19.66
N ILE A 50 25.61 1.59 -20.39
CA ILE A 50 25.52 1.76 -21.84
C ILE A 50 24.37 2.71 -22.20
N PRO A 51 24.39 3.36 -23.39
CA PRO A 51 23.23 4.10 -23.88
C PRO A 51 21.98 3.22 -23.95
N CYS A 52 20.84 3.73 -23.48
CA CYS A 52 19.60 2.96 -23.41
C CYS A 52 18.88 2.79 -24.76
N ALA A 53 19.14 3.64 -25.74
CA ALA A 53 18.42 3.61 -27.01
C ALA A 53 18.55 2.25 -27.70
N GLY A 54 17.42 1.58 -27.93
CA GLY A 54 17.37 0.29 -28.63
C GLY A 54 17.76 -0.94 -27.79
N THR A 55 18.04 -0.80 -26.50
CA THR A 55 18.41 -1.96 -25.65
C THR A 55 17.19 -2.78 -25.22
N GLY A 56 16.00 -2.17 -25.19
CA GLY A 56 14.78 -2.77 -24.66
C GLY A 56 14.75 -2.94 -23.13
N GLN A 57 15.74 -2.41 -22.41
CA GLN A 57 15.79 -2.43 -20.94
C GLN A 57 14.83 -1.39 -20.34
N ASP A 58 14.48 -1.52 -19.07
CA ASP A 58 13.52 -0.63 -18.39
C ASP A 58 13.97 0.84 -18.45
N GLY A 59 15.26 1.12 -18.28
CA GLY A 59 15.83 2.46 -18.38
C GLY A 59 15.72 3.11 -19.76
N ALA A 60 15.35 2.35 -20.79
CA ALA A 60 15.05 2.89 -22.12
C ALA A 60 13.63 3.46 -22.24
N TYR A 61 12.78 3.23 -21.25
CA TYR A 61 11.37 3.62 -21.28
C TYR A 61 11.03 4.50 -20.08
N SER A 62 10.27 5.56 -20.35
CA SER A 62 9.75 6.47 -19.33
C SER A 62 8.27 6.68 -19.64
N ILE A 63 7.45 5.72 -19.22
CA ILE A 63 6.01 5.66 -19.55
C ILE A 63 5.23 6.33 -18.41
N ASN A 64 5.45 5.87 -17.18
CA ASN A 64 4.84 6.41 -15.97
C ASN A 64 5.92 6.62 -14.90
N PRO A 65 6.77 7.65 -15.03
CA PRO A 65 7.79 7.96 -14.03
C PRO A 65 7.19 7.97 -12.62
N MET A 66 7.92 7.48 -11.63
CA MET A 66 7.48 7.57 -10.24
C MET A 66 7.08 9.01 -9.90
N SER A 67 5.85 9.18 -9.44
CA SER A 67 5.27 10.49 -9.22
C SER A 67 4.48 10.48 -7.93
N PHE A 68 4.95 11.26 -6.96
CA PHE A 68 4.38 11.33 -5.62
C PHE A 68 4.11 12.77 -5.21
N THR A 69 3.03 12.97 -4.47
CA THR A 69 2.65 14.27 -3.91
C THR A 69 2.57 14.14 -2.39
N ASP A 70 3.38 14.90 -1.66
CA ASP A 70 3.21 15.05 -0.21
C ASP A 70 2.00 15.95 0.07
N ASN A 71 1.00 15.42 0.76
CA ASN A 71 -0.22 16.13 1.08
C ASN A 71 -0.08 17.07 2.29
N GLY A 72 1.09 17.11 2.95
CA GLY A 72 1.37 17.97 4.10
C GLY A 72 0.64 17.57 5.39
N ASN A 73 0.00 16.40 5.41
CA ASN A 73 -0.81 15.88 6.52
C ASN A 73 -0.36 14.49 6.98
N GLY A 74 0.90 14.12 6.68
CA GLY A 74 1.48 12.82 6.97
C GLY A 74 1.13 11.73 5.95
N THR A 75 0.53 12.08 4.82
CA THR A 75 0.22 11.15 3.73
C THR A 75 0.86 11.56 2.41
N ILE A 76 1.17 10.57 1.58
CA ILE A 76 1.72 10.74 0.23
C ILE A 76 0.73 10.16 -0.78
N THR A 77 0.35 10.93 -1.79
CA THR A 77 -0.43 10.44 -2.92
C THR A 77 0.51 9.93 -4.00
N ASP A 78 0.31 8.70 -4.45
CA ASP A 78 0.93 8.17 -5.68
C ASP A 78 0.07 8.60 -6.88
N ASN A 79 0.62 9.48 -7.72
CA ASN A 79 -0.10 10.08 -8.85
C ASN A 79 -0.29 9.09 -10.01
N ASN A 80 0.46 7.98 -10.05
CA ASN A 80 0.29 6.94 -11.06
C ASN A 80 -0.86 6.01 -10.69
N THR A 81 -0.90 5.54 -9.44
CA THR A 81 -1.87 4.55 -8.99
C THR A 81 -3.14 5.15 -8.38
N GLY A 82 -3.09 6.40 -7.91
CA GLY A 82 -4.14 7.04 -7.11
C GLY A 82 -4.19 6.55 -5.65
N LEU A 83 -3.25 5.70 -5.23
CA LEU A 83 -3.15 5.23 -3.86
C LEU A 83 -2.63 6.33 -2.93
N VAL A 84 -3.09 6.30 -1.69
CA VAL A 84 -2.57 7.19 -0.63
C VAL A 84 -1.81 6.36 0.39
N TRP A 85 -0.56 6.72 0.59
CA TRP A 85 0.39 6.06 1.46
C TRP A 85 0.60 6.85 2.75
N GLN A 86 0.90 6.14 3.83
CA GLN A 86 1.49 6.76 5.00
C GLN A 86 2.87 7.32 4.62
N LYS A 87 3.21 8.54 5.05
CA LYS A 87 4.51 9.16 4.78
C LYS A 87 5.65 8.52 5.59
N CYS A 88 5.38 8.21 6.85
CA CYS A 88 6.35 7.61 7.78
C CYS A 88 6.04 6.13 8.01
N SER A 89 7.03 5.35 8.43
CA SER A 89 6.78 3.97 8.83
C SER A 89 5.97 3.92 10.12
N MET A 90 5.16 2.87 10.32
CA MET A 90 4.41 2.70 11.56
C MET A 90 5.34 2.76 12.78
N GLY A 91 4.91 3.45 13.83
CA GLY A 91 5.69 3.69 15.05
C GLY A 91 6.50 5.00 15.05
N GLN A 92 6.78 5.59 13.88
CA GLN A 92 7.41 6.91 13.78
C GLN A 92 6.39 8.06 13.92
N ASN A 93 6.91 9.26 14.18
CA ASN A 93 6.11 10.48 14.13
C ASN A 93 5.56 10.72 12.71
N SER A 94 4.26 10.92 12.57
CA SER A 94 3.58 11.01 11.28
C SER A 94 3.90 12.27 10.45
N THR A 95 4.54 13.28 11.05
CA THR A 95 4.83 14.56 10.39
C THR A 95 6.25 14.59 9.81
N ASP A 96 7.23 14.20 10.62
CA ASP A 96 8.66 14.32 10.30
C ASP A 96 9.39 12.97 10.20
N CYS A 97 8.68 11.86 10.42
CA CYS A 97 9.21 10.50 10.41
C CYS A 97 10.36 10.26 11.40
N SER A 98 10.46 11.10 12.43
CA SER A 98 11.40 10.91 13.53
C SER A 98 10.97 9.79 14.49
N GLY A 99 11.90 9.34 15.32
CA GLY A 99 11.70 8.24 16.24
C GLY A 99 11.96 6.87 15.62
N THR A 100 11.62 5.83 16.37
CA THR A 100 11.88 4.43 16.00
C THR A 100 10.67 3.80 15.34
N ALA A 101 10.83 3.26 14.14
CA ALA A 101 9.78 2.48 13.50
C ALA A 101 9.52 1.19 14.30
N ALA A 102 8.25 0.84 14.47
CA ALA A 102 7.83 -0.37 15.14
C ALA A 102 7.70 -1.54 14.15
N THR A 103 7.94 -2.75 14.64
CA THR A 103 7.69 -3.98 13.89
C THR A 103 6.45 -4.69 14.42
N TYR A 104 5.76 -5.40 13.54
CA TYR A 104 4.53 -6.13 13.85
C TYR A 104 4.54 -7.49 13.16
N ASN A 105 3.85 -8.46 13.76
CA ASN A 105 3.57 -9.70 13.04
C ASN A 105 2.50 -9.48 11.95
N TRP A 106 2.42 -10.38 10.99
CA TRP A 106 1.55 -10.22 9.83
C TRP A 106 0.06 -10.16 10.22
N TYR A 107 -0.33 -10.93 11.24
CA TYR A 107 -1.70 -10.96 11.75
C TYR A 107 -2.10 -9.60 12.35
N GLN A 108 -1.24 -8.99 13.16
CA GLN A 108 -1.43 -7.65 13.70
C GLN A 108 -1.45 -6.57 12.61
N ALA A 109 -0.56 -6.68 11.62
CA ALA A 109 -0.46 -5.74 10.53
C ALA A 109 -1.72 -5.72 9.63
N THR A 110 -2.36 -6.88 9.46
CA THR A 110 -3.57 -7.05 8.65
C THR A 110 -4.89 -6.95 9.42
N GLY A 111 -4.86 -7.16 10.75
CA GLY A 111 -6.08 -7.35 11.54
C GLY A 111 -6.63 -8.77 11.53
N THR A 112 -5.92 -9.72 10.91
CA THR A 112 -6.35 -11.12 10.87
C THR A 112 -6.29 -11.71 12.28
N TYR A 113 -7.37 -12.32 12.75
CA TYR A 113 -7.38 -13.05 14.01
C TYR A 113 -6.49 -14.30 13.91
N ASP A 114 -5.65 -14.50 14.92
CA ASP A 114 -4.90 -15.72 15.14
C ASP A 114 -4.82 -15.97 16.64
N ALA A 115 -5.15 -17.19 17.10
CA ALA A 115 -5.26 -17.51 18.51
C ALA A 115 -3.94 -17.32 19.29
N SER A 116 -2.79 -17.49 18.61
CA SER A 116 -1.47 -17.42 19.23
C SER A 116 -0.82 -16.04 19.03
N TYR A 117 -1.00 -15.44 17.86
CA TYR A 117 -0.23 -14.28 17.43
C TYR A 117 -1.04 -12.98 17.34
N ASN A 118 -2.39 -13.05 17.34
CA ASN A 118 -3.26 -11.88 17.33
C ASN A 118 -4.65 -12.16 17.92
N ALA A 119 -4.71 -12.71 19.13
CA ALA A 119 -5.98 -13.13 19.76
C ALA A 119 -6.95 -11.96 19.99
N SER A 120 -6.43 -10.74 20.10
CA SER A 120 -7.23 -9.51 20.25
C SER A 120 -7.61 -8.85 18.92
N SER A 121 -7.28 -9.46 17.78
CA SER A 121 -7.54 -8.91 16.43
C SER A 121 -7.06 -7.48 16.25
N VAL A 122 -5.88 -7.16 16.79
CA VAL A 122 -5.24 -5.86 16.58
C VAL A 122 -5.08 -5.67 15.08
N ASN A 123 -5.55 -4.53 14.56
CA ASN A 123 -5.40 -4.17 13.15
C ASN A 123 -4.65 -2.84 13.03
N VAL A 124 -3.33 -2.92 12.92
CA VAL A 124 -2.44 -1.74 12.95
C VAL A 124 -2.75 -0.77 11.81
N CYS A 125 -2.93 -1.29 10.59
CA CYS A 125 -3.32 -0.44 9.47
C CYS A 125 -4.80 -0.05 9.51
N GLY A 126 -5.71 -0.98 9.75
CA GLY A 126 -7.16 -0.72 9.76
C GLY A 126 -7.62 0.25 10.84
N SER A 127 -6.87 0.36 11.94
CA SER A 127 -7.17 1.31 13.03
C SER A 127 -6.54 2.69 12.83
N LEU A 128 -5.73 2.88 11.77
CA LEU A 128 -5.11 4.15 11.48
C LEU A 128 -6.18 5.18 11.06
N SER A 129 -6.11 6.38 11.64
CA SER A 129 -7.02 7.50 11.37
C SER A 129 -6.29 8.73 10.79
N LEU A 130 -5.11 8.50 10.20
CA LEU A 130 -4.26 9.53 9.61
C LEU A 130 -4.92 10.13 8.37
N ALA A 131 -5.30 11.41 8.44
CA ALA A 131 -6.00 12.13 7.38
C ALA A 131 -7.22 11.36 6.80
N GLY A 132 -7.95 10.65 7.67
CA GLY A 132 -9.12 9.83 7.34
C GLY A 132 -8.91 8.34 7.62
N THR A 133 -9.86 7.51 7.19
CA THR A 133 -9.92 6.06 7.46
C THR A 133 -9.70 5.25 6.16
N GLY A 134 -9.90 3.92 6.23
CA GLY A 134 -9.80 3.01 5.07
C GLY A 134 -8.39 2.48 4.82
N TRP A 135 -7.50 2.61 5.81
CA TRP A 135 -6.14 2.14 5.75
C TRP A 135 -6.07 0.61 5.82
N ARG A 136 -5.14 0.03 5.06
CA ARG A 136 -4.86 -1.41 5.03
C ARG A 136 -3.38 -1.65 4.79
N LEU A 137 -2.98 -2.89 5.01
CA LEU A 137 -1.66 -3.35 4.59
C LEU A 137 -1.62 -3.46 3.05
N PRO A 138 -0.59 -2.90 2.38
CA PRO A 138 -0.47 -2.96 0.92
C PRO A 138 -0.25 -4.40 0.46
N SER A 139 -0.74 -4.72 -0.74
CA SER A 139 -0.34 -5.95 -1.43
C SER A 139 1.11 -5.87 -1.89
N LYS A 140 1.72 -7.01 -2.23
CA LYS A 140 3.12 -7.01 -2.69
C LYS A 140 3.32 -6.16 -3.95
N LYS A 141 2.33 -6.12 -4.85
CA LYS A 141 2.41 -5.34 -6.09
C LYS A 141 2.41 -3.84 -5.80
N GLU A 142 1.58 -3.41 -4.86
CA GLU A 142 1.52 -2.00 -4.46
C GLU A 142 2.80 -1.58 -3.74
N LEU A 143 3.31 -2.41 -2.83
CA LEU A 143 4.52 -2.11 -2.07
C LEU A 143 5.77 -2.09 -2.96
N VAL A 144 5.81 -2.90 -4.02
CA VAL A 144 6.85 -2.84 -5.06
C VAL A 144 6.73 -1.59 -5.92
N GLY A 145 5.52 -1.09 -6.14
CA GLY A 145 5.27 0.13 -6.91
C GLY A 145 5.90 1.39 -6.33
N ILE A 146 6.39 1.35 -5.09
CA ILE A 146 7.13 2.45 -4.44
C ILE A 146 8.63 2.17 -4.29
N VAL A 147 9.14 1.05 -4.80
CA VAL A 147 10.58 0.76 -4.83
C VAL A 147 11.22 1.56 -5.95
N ASP A 148 12.33 2.22 -5.65
CA ASP A 148 13.17 2.94 -6.62
C ASP A 148 14.43 2.12 -6.91
N TYR A 149 14.42 1.42 -8.04
CA TYR A 149 15.52 0.56 -8.48
C TYR A 149 16.72 1.34 -9.03
N SER A 150 16.62 2.67 -9.18
CA SER A 150 17.80 3.51 -9.49
C SER A 150 18.71 3.72 -8.29
N ILE A 151 18.23 3.42 -7.08
CA ILE A 151 19.00 3.46 -5.84
C ILE A 151 19.65 2.08 -5.64
N PRO A 152 20.98 1.95 -5.78
CA PRO A 152 21.64 0.67 -5.66
C PRO A 152 21.74 0.23 -4.19
N TYR A 153 22.03 -1.06 -4.00
CA TYR A 153 22.44 -1.58 -2.70
C TYR A 153 23.72 -0.87 -2.19
N PRO A 154 23.83 -0.58 -0.89
CA PRO A 154 22.79 -0.75 0.14
C PRO A 154 21.80 0.41 0.14
N GLY A 155 20.50 0.08 0.21
CA GLY A 155 19.39 1.03 0.21
C GLY A 155 19.29 1.91 1.47
N PRO A 156 18.17 2.63 1.66
CA PRO A 156 16.83 2.14 1.31
C PRO A 156 16.45 2.46 -0.14
N THR A 157 16.02 1.45 -0.90
CA THR A 157 15.66 1.53 -2.32
C THR A 157 14.26 2.12 -2.53
N ILE A 158 14.06 3.33 -2.03
CA ILE A 158 12.80 4.09 -2.05
C ILE A 158 13.11 5.58 -2.00
N PRO A 159 12.34 6.48 -2.66
CA PRO A 159 12.65 7.90 -2.71
C PRO A 159 12.59 8.56 -1.32
N GLN A 160 13.74 8.72 -0.66
CA GLN A 160 13.83 9.21 0.73
C GLN A 160 13.32 10.65 0.91
N ALA A 161 13.34 11.48 -0.13
CA ALA A 161 12.75 12.81 -0.09
C ALA A 161 11.22 12.78 0.10
N ILE A 162 10.56 11.69 -0.35
CA ILE A 162 9.12 11.48 -0.28
C ILE A 162 8.75 10.61 0.92
N PHE A 163 9.54 9.56 1.18
CA PHE A 163 9.35 8.60 2.28
C PHE A 163 10.52 8.64 3.26
N PRO A 164 10.72 9.77 3.97
CA PRO A 164 11.86 9.94 4.87
C PRO A 164 11.78 8.96 6.04
N GLY A 165 12.95 8.61 6.58
CA GLY A 165 13.06 7.72 7.74
C GLY A 165 12.66 6.27 7.46
N THR A 166 12.49 5.88 6.18
CA THR A 166 12.23 4.47 5.83
C THR A 166 13.44 3.63 6.20
N VAL A 167 13.23 2.65 7.07
CA VAL A 167 14.26 1.70 7.48
C VAL A 167 14.66 0.79 6.30
N SER A 168 15.96 0.61 6.05
CA SER A 168 16.50 -0.33 5.05
C SER A 168 16.34 -1.80 5.48
N SER A 169 15.10 -2.28 5.52
CA SER A 169 14.75 -3.62 6.00
C SER A 169 13.44 -4.13 5.39
N SER A 170 12.90 -5.22 5.92
CA SER A 170 11.70 -5.89 5.41
C SER A 170 10.42 -5.18 5.84
N TYR A 171 9.49 -5.00 4.89
CA TYR A 171 8.16 -4.43 5.11
C TYR A 171 7.08 -5.41 4.66
N TRP A 172 6.14 -5.70 5.55
CA TRP A 172 5.08 -6.65 5.27
C TRP A 172 4.19 -6.21 4.09
N SER A 173 3.78 -7.19 3.28
CA SER A 173 2.64 -7.06 2.40
C SER A 173 1.47 -7.94 2.87
N SER A 174 0.25 -7.61 2.47
CA SER A 174 -0.95 -8.42 2.70
C SER A 174 -1.02 -9.66 1.82
N THR A 175 -0.08 -9.84 0.90
CA THR A 175 -0.10 -10.98 -0.02
C THR A 175 0.43 -12.24 0.68
N THR A 176 -0.48 -13.17 0.97
CA THR A 176 -0.13 -14.51 1.47
C THR A 176 0.60 -15.31 0.39
N ASN A 177 1.55 -16.15 0.78
CA ASN A 177 2.21 -17.05 -0.15
C ASN A 177 1.24 -18.15 -0.62
N ALA A 178 1.17 -18.38 -1.93
CA ALA A 178 0.21 -19.31 -2.52
C ALA A 178 0.57 -20.79 -2.29
N TYR A 179 1.85 -21.11 -2.11
CA TYR A 179 2.33 -22.46 -1.86
C TYR A 179 2.17 -22.87 -0.39
N ASN A 180 2.52 -21.97 0.54
CA ASN A 180 2.35 -22.21 1.97
C ASN A 180 1.83 -20.96 2.69
N THR A 181 0.59 -21.06 3.18
CA THR A 181 -0.17 -19.95 3.74
C THR A 181 0.30 -19.45 5.12
N SER A 182 1.20 -20.20 5.77
CA SER A 182 1.91 -19.76 6.98
C SER A 182 2.90 -18.63 6.69
N TYR A 183 3.22 -18.40 5.42
CA TYR A 183 4.10 -17.32 4.97
C TYR A 183 3.34 -16.20 4.26
N ALA A 184 3.95 -15.01 4.25
CA ALA A 184 3.50 -13.87 3.47
C ALA A 184 4.69 -13.19 2.81
N TRP A 185 4.41 -12.50 1.70
CA TRP A 185 5.42 -11.73 0.99
C TRP A 185 5.74 -10.44 1.74
N HIS A 186 7.01 -10.03 1.68
CA HIS A 186 7.46 -8.71 2.13
C HIS A 186 8.37 -8.09 1.06
N VAL A 187 8.61 -6.79 1.16
CA VAL A 187 9.57 -6.07 0.32
C VAL A 187 10.75 -5.68 1.19
N TYR A 188 11.96 -5.99 0.73
CA TYR A 188 13.21 -5.73 1.44
C TYR A 188 13.89 -4.49 0.89
N PHE A 189 13.69 -3.34 1.54
CA PHE A 189 14.20 -2.05 1.03
C PHE A 189 15.72 -1.92 1.10
N LEU A 190 16.49 -2.82 1.72
CA LEU A 190 17.96 -2.76 1.62
C LEU A 190 18.45 -3.04 0.19
N ALA A 191 17.72 -3.87 -0.57
CA ALA A 191 18.10 -4.28 -1.92
C ALA A 191 16.99 -4.04 -2.97
N GLY A 192 15.75 -3.76 -2.56
CA GLY A 192 14.60 -3.61 -3.46
C GLY A 192 13.93 -4.92 -3.84
N ASP A 193 14.32 -6.02 -3.19
CA ASP A 193 13.84 -7.35 -3.53
C ASP A 193 12.45 -7.63 -2.94
N VAL A 194 11.65 -8.39 -3.71
CA VAL A 194 10.36 -8.92 -3.26
C VAL A 194 10.61 -10.32 -2.75
N VAL A 195 10.68 -10.45 -1.43
CA VAL A 195 11.21 -11.67 -0.80
C VAL A 195 10.06 -12.49 -0.22
N PHE A 196 10.06 -13.76 -0.58
CA PHE A 196 9.47 -14.84 0.19
C PHE A 196 10.52 -15.97 0.17
N THR A 197 11.41 -16.01 1.15
CA THR A 197 12.36 -17.13 1.20
C THR A 197 11.65 -18.32 1.82
N ILE A 198 11.69 -19.45 1.12
CA ILE A 198 11.49 -20.78 1.71
C ILE A 198 12.81 -21.06 2.43
N ALA A 199 12.73 -21.30 3.73
CA ALA A 199 13.85 -21.52 4.64
C ALA A 199 15.03 -22.28 3.97
N ASP A 200 16.08 -21.55 3.63
CA ASP A 200 17.42 -21.94 4.00
C ASP A 200 17.54 -21.83 5.54
N GLU A 201 18.35 -22.72 6.12
CA GLU A 201 18.19 -23.33 7.46
C GLU A 201 18.15 -22.38 8.68
N ASP A 202 18.25 -21.05 8.46
CA ASP A 202 18.37 -20.03 9.49
C ASP A 202 17.34 -18.86 9.41
N PHE A 203 16.44 -18.81 8.42
CA PHE A 203 15.46 -17.69 8.33
C PHE A 203 14.07 -18.07 7.79
N ASP A 204 13.23 -18.62 8.68
CA ASP A 204 11.80 -18.85 8.42
C ASP A 204 11.02 -17.53 8.38
N ILE A 205 10.49 -17.09 7.23
CA ILE A 205 9.72 -15.84 7.07
C ILE A 205 8.23 -16.04 7.44
N LEU A 206 7.99 -16.62 8.61
CA LEU A 206 6.65 -16.94 9.10
C LEU A 206 5.84 -15.66 9.35
N LYS A 207 4.52 -15.75 9.18
CA LYS A 207 3.59 -14.67 9.55
C LYS A 207 3.67 -14.26 11.04
N SER A 208 4.27 -15.10 11.88
CA SER A 208 4.56 -14.83 13.29
C SER A 208 5.76 -13.90 13.51
N ASN A 209 6.67 -13.77 12.55
CA ASN A 209 7.81 -12.85 12.64
C ASN A 209 7.37 -11.40 12.62
N THR A 210 8.19 -10.51 13.15
CA THR A 210 7.89 -9.08 13.13
C THR A 210 8.71 -8.34 12.07
N TYR A 211 8.03 -7.57 11.22
CA TYR A 211 8.65 -6.68 10.23
C TYR A 211 7.98 -5.31 10.24
N TYR A 212 8.57 -4.34 9.55
CA TYR A 212 8.05 -2.99 9.48
C TYR A 212 6.75 -2.93 8.66
N VAL A 213 5.96 -1.89 8.89
CA VAL A 213 4.66 -1.69 8.24
C VAL A 213 4.58 -0.26 7.71
N ARG A 214 4.09 -0.12 6.49
CA ARG A 214 3.66 1.14 5.89
C ARG A 214 2.28 0.92 5.30
N CYS A 215 1.29 1.63 5.81
CA CYS A 215 -0.10 1.42 5.41
C CYS A 215 -0.42 2.20 4.13
N VAL A 216 -1.42 1.70 3.39
CA VAL A 216 -1.96 2.31 2.17
C VAL A 216 -3.48 2.36 2.25
N ARG A 217 -4.12 3.25 1.50
CA ARG A 217 -5.57 3.27 1.29
C ARG A 217 -5.94 3.59 -0.17
N GLY A 218 -7.15 3.20 -0.56
CA GLY A 218 -7.66 3.30 -1.93
C GLY A 218 -7.48 2.01 -2.75
N GLY A 219 -7.96 2.04 -4.00
CA GLY A 219 -7.71 1.01 -5.01
C GLY A 219 -8.44 -0.34 -4.83
N GLN A 220 -9.60 -0.37 -4.15
CA GLN A 220 -10.47 -1.55 -4.07
C GLN A 220 -11.90 -1.23 -4.50
#